data_AF-I1JHZ2-F1
#
_entry.id   AF-I1JHZ2-F1
#
_cell.length_a   1.000
_cell.length_b   1.000
_cell.length_c   1.000
_cell.angle_alpha   90.00
_cell.angle_beta   90.00
_cell.angle_gamma   90.00
#
_symmetry.space_group_name_H-M   'P 1'
#
loop_
_entity.id
_entity.type
_entity.pdbx_description
1 polymer ?
#
loop_
_entity_poly.entity_id
_entity_poly.type
_entity_poly.pdbx_seq_one_letter_code
_entity_poly.pdbx_strand_id
1 'polypeptide(L)'
;MDSRHYHDDFHLLSEQFIEMIKCMHVLIPLCSLILTRFCLLFDDLFSLLIAHMDPYVLLQYKGQERKSSVIHEGGRNPIWNEKFVFRVEYPGSGDQYKLNLRIMDKDVFSADDFVGQATIYVKDLLAEGAENGSAELRPHKYSVVRADQSYCGEIEVGITFTRKEEEYIEDDVGGWKESCF
;
A
#
# COMPACT_ATOMS: atom_id res chain seq x y z
N MET A 1 6.81 54.06 -19.60
CA MET A 1 6.48 52.62 -19.68
C MET A 1 6.77 52.06 -18.30
N ASP A 2 5.72 51.76 -17.53
CA ASP A 2 5.77 51.63 -16.07
C ASP A 2 6.20 50.22 -15.66
N SER A 3 7.37 50.13 -15.03
CA SER A 3 7.97 48.89 -14.52
C SER A 3 7.15 48.21 -13.42
N ARG A 4 6.18 48.92 -12.82
CA ARG A 4 5.27 48.34 -11.82
C ARG A 4 4.30 47.34 -12.44
N HIS A 5 3.86 47.57 -13.68
CA HIS A 5 2.90 46.69 -14.34
C HIS A 5 3.47 45.29 -14.62
N TYR A 6 4.75 45.20 -15.00
CA TYR A 6 5.45 43.92 -15.19
C TYR A 6 5.69 43.16 -13.89
N HIS A 7 5.90 43.87 -12.79
CA HIS A 7 6.13 43.26 -11.49
C HIS A 7 4.84 42.67 -10.92
N ASP A 8 3.71 43.34 -11.14
CA ASP A 8 2.38 42.85 -10.77
C ASP A 8 1.97 41.64 -11.62
N ASP A 9 2.22 41.66 -12.95
CA ASP A 9 1.95 40.54 -13.84
C ASP A 9 2.81 39.30 -13.50
N PHE A 10 4.09 39.50 -13.15
CA PHE A 10 4.95 38.39 -12.72
C PHE A 10 4.52 37.82 -11.37
N HIS A 11 4.06 38.66 -10.44
CA HIS A 11 3.52 38.24 -9.15
C HIS A 11 2.22 37.44 -9.33
N LEU A 12 1.30 37.93 -10.16
CA LEU A 12 0.04 37.25 -10.50
C LEU A 12 0.28 35.90 -11.19
N LEU A 13 1.23 35.82 -12.12
CA LEU A 13 1.63 34.56 -12.74
C LEU A 13 2.23 33.59 -11.71
N SER A 14 3.02 34.09 -10.76
CA SER A 14 3.59 33.26 -9.70
C SER A 14 2.54 32.75 -8.72
N GLU A 15 1.55 33.58 -8.36
CA GLU A 15 0.45 33.17 -7.48
C GLU A 15 -0.51 32.23 -8.18
N GLN A 16 -0.82 32.44 -9.47
CA GLN A 16 -1.59 31.47 -10.26
C GLN A 16 -0.83 30.15 -10.42
N PHE A 17 0.49 30.18 -10.59
CA PHE A 17 1.31 28.97 -10.66
C PHE A 17 1.38 28.25 -9.31
N ILE A 18 1.44 28.99 -8.21
CA ILE A 18 1.37 28.46 -6.84
C ILE A 18 -0.02 27.91 -6.54
N GLU A 19 -1.10 28.59 -6.93
CA GLU A 19 -2.49 28.11 -6.85
C GLU A 19 -2.70 26.86 -7.71
N MET A 20 -2.02 26.77 -8.86
CA MET A 20 -2.06 25.60 -9.74
C MET A 20 -1.24 24.43 -9.17
N ILE A 21 -0.09 24.69 -8.53
CA ILE A 21 0.69 23.69 -7.79
C ILE A 21 0.00 23.29 -6.48
N LYS A 22 -0.65 24.22 -5.79
CA LYS A 22 -1.52 23.96 -4.64
C LYS A 22 -2.71 23.13 -5.08
N CYS A 23 -3.40 23.46 -6.17
CA CYS A 23 -4.43 22.59 -6.76
C CYS A 23 -3.87 21.22 -7.10
N MET A 24 -2.68 21.11 -7.70
CA MET A 24 -2.09 19.81 -8.05
C MET A 24 -1.69 18.96 -6.82
N HIS A 25 -1.29 19.57 -5.70
CA HIS A 25 -1.00 18.88 -4.44
C HIS A 25 -2.25 18.66 -3.55
N VAL A 26 -3.25 19.54 -3.60
CA VAL A 26 -4.53 19.48 -2.86
C VAL A 26 -5.56 18.59 -3.56
N LEU A 27 -5.41 18.35 -4.88
CA LEU A 27 -6.26 17.45 -5.67
C LEU A 27 -5.79 15.99 -5.67
N ILE A 28 -4.79 15.62 -4.88
CA ILE A 28 -4.50 14.22 -4.62
C ILE A 28 -5.30 13.87 -3.37
N PRO A 29 -6.58 13.45 -3.48
CA PRO A 29 -7.30 12.93 -2.32
C PRO A 29 -6.41 11.88 -1.65
N LEU A 30 -6.31 11.92 -0.32
CA LEU A 30 -5.57 10.95 0.47
C LEU A 30 -6.26 9.59 0.36
N CYS A 31 -6.10 8.92 -0.77
CA CYS A 31 -6.78 7.68 -1.04
C CYS A 31 -6.10 6.59 -0.24
N SER A 32 -6.90 5.79 0.47
CA SER A 32 -6.41 4.63 1.20
C SER A 32 -6.75 3.36 0.46
N LEU A 33 -5.75 2.53 0.17
CA LEU A 33 -5.94 1.13 -0.20
C LEU A 33 -5.98 0.29 1.08
N ILE A 34 -7.13 -0.32 1.40
CA ILE A 34 -7.32 -1.14 2.61
C ILE A 34 -7.34 -2.62 2.24
N LEU A 35 -6.35 -3.39 2.73
CA LEU A 35 -6.44 -4.85 2.74
C LEU A 35 -7.20 -5.32 3.97
N THR A 36 -8.07 -6.30 3.85
CA THR A 36 -8.93 -6.71 4.98
C THR A 36 -8.80 -8.16 5.40
N ARG A 37 -8.32 -9.04 4.52
CA ARG A 37 -8.13 -10.47 4.79
C ARG A 37 -7.06 -11.03 3.86
N PHE A 38 -6.19 -11.89 4.40
CA PHE A 38 -5.35 -12.75 3.59
C PHE A 38 -5.15 -14.13 4.18
N CYS A 39 -5.23 -15.13 3.31
CA CYS A 39 -5.11 -16.56 3.62
C CYS A 39 -4.22 -17.21 2.57
N LEU A 40 -3.19 -17.95 2.99
CA LEU A 40 -2.36 -18.74 2.08
C LEU A 40 -2.94 -20.15 1.92
N LEU A 41 -2.90 -20.66 0.69
CA LEU A 41 -3.32 -22.02 0.36
C LEU A 41 -2.19 -22.72 -0.38
N PHE A 42 -1.39 -23.54 0.31
CA PHE A 42 -0.34 -24.34 -0.34
C PHE A 42 -0.90 -25.66 -0.90
N ASP A 43 -0.40 -26.10 -2.05
CA ASP A 43 -0.73 -27.40 -2.61
C ASP A 43 -0.21 -28.55 -1.72
N ASP A 44 -0.98 -29.64 -1.65
CA ASP A 44 -0.84 -30.77 -0.70
C ASP A 44 0.58 -31.37 -0.56
N LEU A 45 1.42 -31.28 -1.61
CA LEU A 45 2.77 -31.84 -1.64
C LEU A 45 3.77 -31.09 -0.74
N PHE A 46 3.50 -29.84 -0.39
CA PHE A 46 4.41 -28.99 0.41
C PHE A 46 4.19 -29.10 1.93
N SER A 47 3.12 -29.79 2.33
CA SER A 47 2.62 -29.99 3.70
C SER A 47 3.61 -30.38 4.79
N LEU A 48 4.72 -31.03 4.47
CA LEU A 48 5.73 -31.51 5.44
C LEU A 48 6.74 -30.43 5.83
N LEU A 49 6.91 -29.39 5.01
CA LEU A 49 7.86 -28.29 5.26
C LEU A 49 7.19 -27.08 5.95
N ILE A 50 5.87 -26.94 5.81
CA ILE A 50 5.11 -25.75 6.29
C ILE A 50 4.67 -25.85 7.76
N ALA A 51 4.84 -27.01 8.40
CA ALA A 51 4.35 -27.24 9.76
C ALA A 51 5.05 -26.35 10.81
N HIS A 52 6.20 -25.79 10.48
CA HIS A 52 7.03 -24.97 11.36
C HIS A 52 7.32 -23.57 10.80
N MET A 53 6.55 -23.10 9.81
CA MET A 53 6.73 -21.73 9.32
C MET A 53 6.07 -20.72 10.24
N ASP A 54 6.73 -19.58 10.36
CA ASP A 54 6.30 -18.37 11.01
C ASP A 54 6.06 -17.28 9.94
N PRO A 55 5.03 -17.41 9.09
CA PRO A 55 4.90 -16.56 7.92
C PRO A 55 4.54 -15.11 8.29
N TYR A 56 4.97 -14.19 7.41
CA TYR A 56 4.48 -12.82 7.34
C TYR A 56 4.47 -12.31 5.90
N VAL A 57 3.75 -11.22 5.66
CA VAL A 57 3.62 -10.62 4.34
C VAL A 57 4.20 -9.21 4.33
N LEU A 58 5.06 -8.95 3.34
CA LEU A 58 5.51 -7.62 2.95
C LEU A 58 4.63 -7.13 1.81
N LEU A 59 3.93 -6.04 2.04
CA LEU A 59 3.02 -5.41 1.09
C LEU A 59 3.69 -4.15 0.54
N GLN A 60 3.85 -4.10 -0.77
CA GLN A 60 4.52 -3.00 -1.43
C GLN A 60 3.65 -2.38 -2.52
N TYR A 61 3.42 -1.07 -2.41
CA TYR A 61 2.76 -0.27 -3.43
C TYR A 61 3.59 0.97 -3.73
N LYS A 62 4.10 1.07 -4.95
CA LYS A 62 5.12 2.08 -5.33
C LYS A 62 6.27 2.08 -4.30
N GLY A 63 6.63 3.24 -3.74
CA GLY A 63 7.67 3.37 -2.71
C GLY A 63 7.21 3.08 -1.27
N GLN A 64 5.95 2.71 -1.05
CA GLN A 64 5.42 2.42 0.28
C GLN A 64 5.49 0.92 0.58
N GLU A 65 6.01 0.56 1.74
CA GLU A 65 6.03 -0.80 2.26
C GLU A 65 5.27 -0.87 3.59
N ARG A 66 4.55 -1.98 3.80
CA ARG A 66 3.90 -2.35 5.06
C ARG A 66 4.23 -3.82 5.35
N LYS A 67 4.32 -4.17 6.62
CA LYS A 67 4.60 -5.53 7.07
C LYS A 67 3.48 -6.00 7.99
N SER A 68 3.01 -7.22 7.78
CA SER A 68 2.05 -7.85 8.68
C SER A 68 2.69 -8.33 9.97
N SER A 69 1.84 -8.70 10.94
CA SER A 69 2.31 -9.55 12.04
C SER A 69 2.86 -10.88 11.50
N VAL A 70 3.79 -11.44 12.27
CA VAL A 70 4.27 -12.80 12.10
C VAL A 70 3.28 -13.73 12.76
N ILE A 71 2.78 -14.74 12.04
CA ILE A 71 1.96 -15.79 12.64
C ILE A 71 2.88 -16.93 13.01
N HIS A 72 3.11 -17.14 14.31
CA HIS A 72 3.93 -18.25 14.77
C HIS A 72 3.22 -19.59 14.56
N GLU A 73 3.94 -20.59 14.06
CA GLU A 73 3.41 -21.92 13.72
C GLU A 73 2.15 -21.84 12.83
N GLY A 74 2.18 -20.97 11.83
CA GLY A 74 1.01 -20.62 11.00
C GLY A 74 0.42 -21.77 10.18
N GLY A 75 1.14 -22.90 10.08
CA GLY A 75 0.69 -24.09 9.39
C GLY A 75 0.41 -23.83 7.91
N ARG A 76 -0.63 -24.50 7.37
CA ARG A 76 -0.93 -24.43 5.93
C ARG A 76 -1.76 -23.22 5.51
N ASN A 77 -2.56 -22.69 6.44
CA ASN A 77 -3.57 -21.67 6.16
C ASN A 77 -3.46 -20.50 7.16
N PRO A 78 -2.32 -19.78 7.21
CA PRO A 78 -2.19 -18.61 8.04
C PRO A 78 -3.21 -17.55 7.63
N ILE A 79 -3.97 -17.02 8.61
CA ILE A 79 -4.99 -16.00 8.38
C ILE A 79 -4.60 -14.73 9.12
N TRP A 80 -4.43 -13.66 8.36
CA TRP A 80 -4.21 -12.34 8.90
C TRP A 80 -5.48 -11.49 8.73
N ASN A 81 -5.99 -10.98 9.85
CA ASN A 81 -7.13 -10.07 9.91
C ASN A 81 -6.66 -8.63 10.13
N GLU A 82 -5.63 -8.24 9.37
CA GLU A 82 -4.98 -6.93 9.49
C GLU A 82 -5.43 -5.98 8.38
N LYS A 83 -5.36 -4.68 8.67
CA LYS A 83 -5.64 -3.62 7.72
C LYS A 83 -4.41 -2.77 7.47
N PHE A 84 -4.02 -2.68 6.21
CA PHE A 84 -2.94 -1.79 5.76
C PHE A 84 -3.51 -0.66 4.95
N VAL A 85 -2.93 0.53 5.08
CA VAL A 85 -3.32 1.71 4.31
C VAL A 85 -2.11 2.20 3.51
N PHE A 86 -2.33 2.36 2.21
CA PHE A 86 -1.40 2.98 1.27
C PHE A 86 -1.99 4.27 0.74
N ARG A 87 -1.18 5.33 0.66
CA ARG A 87 -1.54 6.56 -0.06
C ARG A 87 -1.52 6.30 -1.56
N VAL A 88 -2.55 6.73 -2.27
CA VAL A 88 -2.67 6.47 -3.71
C VAL A 88 -3.00 7.74 -4.48
N GLU A 89 -2.37 7.89 -5.65
CA GLU A 89 -2.61 8.98 -6.60
C GLU A 89 -3.15 8.36 -7.90
N TYR A 90 -4.26 8.90 -8.41
CA TYR A 90 -4.87 8.46 -9.66
C TYR A 90 -5.57 9.63 -10.39
N PRO A 91 -5.33 9.84 -11.69
CA PRO A 91 -4.22 9.26 -12.46
C PRO A 91 -2.88 9.80 -11.93
N GLY A 92 -1.84 8.99 -11.93
CA GLY A 92 -0.53 9.35 -11.37
C GLY A 92 0.57 9.14 -12.41
N SER A 93 1.76 9.68 -12.14
CA SER A 93 2.91 9.52 -13.02
C SER A 93 3.44 8.08 -12.98
N GLY A 94 3.41 7.39 -14.13
CA GLY A 94 3.99 6.05 -14.34
C GLY A 94 2.99 4.88 -14.31
N ASP A 95 3.31 3.82 -15.05
CA ASP A 95 2.42 2.66 -15.32
C ASP A 95 2.34 1.60 -14.21
N GLN A 96 2.80 1.90 -12.99
CA GLN A 96 2.94 0.89 -11.94
C GLN A 96 1.81 0.93 -10.91
N TYR A 97 0.58 0.63 -11.35
CA TYR A 97 -0.58 0.38 -10.47
C TYR A 97 -0.57 -1.07 -9.95
N LYS A 98 0.51 -1.46 -9.28
CA LYS A 98 0.74 -2.83 -8.80
C LYS A 98 0.93 -2.83 -7.29
N LEU A 99 0.15 -3.66 -6.62
CA LEU A 99 0.37 -4.06 -5.24
C LEU A 99 1.09 -5.41 -5.25
N ASN A 100 2.31 -5.45 -4.72
CA ASN A 100 3.07 -6.68 -4.58
C ASN A 100 2.94 -7.19 -3.15
N LEU A 101 2.62 -8.47 -3.00
CA LEU A 101 2.62 -9.18 -1.72
C LEU A 101 3.76 -10.19 -1.78
N ARG A 102 4.76 -10.03 -0.91
CA ARG A 102 5.85 -11.00 -0.75
C ARG A 102 5.64 -11.75 0.56
N ILE A 103 5.51 -13.06 0.46
CA ILE A 103 5.37 -13.96 1.60
C ILE A 103 6.76 -14.40 2.04
N MET A 104 7.04 -14.18 3.31
CA MET A 104 8.30 -14.49 3.96
C MET A 104 8.06 -15.44 5.12
N ASP A 105 9.04 -16.27 5.43
CA ASP A 105 9.08 -17.08 6.65
C ASP A 105 10.06 -16.45 7.65
N LYS A 106 9.62 -16.27 8.90
CA LYS A 106 10.43 -15.64 9.94
C LYS A 106 11.32 -16.68 10.61
N ASP A 107 12.62 -16.54 10.42
CA ASP A 107 13.59 -17.34 11.14
C ASP A 107 14.14 -16.62 12.38
N VAL A 108 14.43 -17.41 13.43
CA VAL A 108 14.94 -16.89 14.71
C VAL A 108 16.45 -16.62 14.66
N PHE A 109 17.21 -17.43 13.92
CA PHE A 109 18.69 -17.39 13.91
C PHE A 109 19.30 -17.23 12.51
N SER A 110 18.48 -17.17 11.46
CA SER A 110 18.88 -16.98 10.06
C SER A 110 18.20 -15.74 9.46
N ALA A 111 18.58 -15.42 8.22
CA ALA A 111 17.82 -14.48 7.41
C ALA A 111 16.45 -15.09 7.08
N ASP A 112 15.42 -14.25 7.01
CA ASP A 112 14.05 -14.67 6.69
C ASP A 112 13.97 -15.22 5.26
N ASP A 113 13.31 -16.36 5.10
CA ASP A 113 13.24 -17.08 3.83
C ASP A 113 12.09 -16.58 2.94
N PHE A 114 12.37 -16.43 1.64
CA PHE A 114 11.34 -16.08 0.66
C PHE A 114 10.51 -17.30 0.27
N VAL A 115 9.20 -17.23 0.51
CA VAL A 115 8.27 -18.33 0.25
C VAL A 115 7.62 -18.20 -1.15
N GLY A 116 7.23 -16.98 -1.50
CA GLY A 116 6.55 -16.69 -2.76
C GLY A 116 6.00 -15.27 -2.81
N GLN A 117 5.42 -14.90 -3.94
CA GLN A 117 4.84 -13.58 -4.14
C GLN A 117 3.57 -13.62 -4.99
N ALA A 118 2.70 -12.64 -4.78
CA ALA A 118 1.56 -12.34 -5.62
C ALA A 118 1.60 -10.87 -6.06
N THR A 119 1.18 -10.61 -7.30
CA THR A 119 1.04 -9.24 -7.83
C THR A 119 -0.41 -8.98 -8.18
N ILE A 120 -0.98 -7.92 -7.59
CA ILE A 120 -2.34 -7.48 -7.85
C ILE A 120 -2.28 -6.17 -8.64
N TYR A 121 -2.93 -6.15 -9.80
CA TYR A 121 -3.10 -4.95 -10.61
C TYR A 121 -4.34 -4.20 -10.13
N VAL A 122 -4.15 -2.97 -9.67
CA VAL A 122 -5.23 -2.17 -9.04
C VAL A 122 -5.70 -1.02 -9.92
N LYS A 123 -5.22 -0.91 -11.16
CA LYS A 123 -5.54 0.22 -12.06
C LYS A 123 -7.05 0.47 -12.18
N ASP A 124 -7.81 -0.58 -12.49
CA ASP A 124 -9.25 -0.45 -12.74
C ASP A 124 -10.01 -0.08 -11.46
N LEU A 125 -9.61 -0.64 -10.32
CA LEU A 125 -10.14 -0.28 -9.01
C LEU A 125 -9.90 1.20 -8.68
N LEU A 126 -8.70 1.70 -8.97
CA LEU A 126 -8.37 3.12 -8.75
C LEU A 126 -9.12 4.03 -9.72
N ALA A 127 -9.30 3.61 -10.97
CA ALA A 127 -10.06 4.35 -11.97
C ALA A 127 -11.52 4.51 -11.54
N GLU A 128 -12.16 3.40 -11.20
CA GLU A 128 -13.54 3.38 -10.74
C GLU A 128 -13.70 4.18 -9.44
N GLY A 129 -12.78 4.01 -8.50
CA GLY A 129 -12.81 4.73 -7.23
C GLY A 129 -12.60 6.24 -7.37
N ALA A 130 -11.75 6.68 -8.31
CA ALA A 130 -11.54 8.09 -8.58
C ALA A 130 -12.78 8.74 -9.20
N GLU A 131 -13.52 8.03 -10.04
CA GLU A 131 -14.76 8.49 -10.66
C GLU A 131 -15.93 8.49 -9.67
N ASN A 132 -16.11 7.40 -8.92
CA ASN A 132 -17.27 7.16 -8.06
C ASN A 132 -17.07 7.57 -6.58
N GLY A 133 -15.87 8.01 -6.21
CA GLY A 133 -15.48 8.34 -4.82
C GLY A 133 -15.05 7.13 -3.98
N SER A 134 -15.53 5.93 -4.29
CA SER A 134 -15.08 4.68 -3.67
C SER A 134 -15.24 3.51 -4.63
N ALA A 135 -14.43 2.48 -4.47
CA ALA A 135 -14.56 1.21 -5.20
C ALA A 135 -14.03 0.06 -4.34
N GLU A 136 -14.52 -1.15 -4.59
CA GLU A 136 -14.13 -2.34 -3.84
C GLU A 136 -13.88 -3.52 -4.77
N LEU A 137 -12.69 -4.09 -4.64
CA LEU A 137 -12.40 -5.43 -5.09
C LEU A 137 -12.67 -6.38 -3.92
N ARG A 138 -13.71 -7.20 -4.06
CA ARG A 138 -14.04 -8.25 -3.08
C ARG A 138 -12.87 -9.22 -2.90
N PRO A 139 -12.79 -9.91 -1.75
CA PRO A 139 -11.79 -10.97 -1.53
C PRO A 139 -11.69 -11.92 -2.73
N HIS A 140 -10.53 -11.91 -3.37
CA HIS A 140 -10.24 -12.69 -4.55
C HIS A 140 -8.91 -13.43 -4.37
N LYS A 141 -8.82 -14.63 -4.94
CA LYS A 141 -7.61 -15.46 -4.87
C LYS A 141 -6.62 -15.06 -5.95
N TYR A 142 -5.37 -14.89 -5.53
CA TYR A 142 -4.24 -14.57 -6.40
C TYR A 142 -3.22 -15.68 -6.32
N SER A 143 -2.73 -16.13 -7.48
CA SER A 143 -1.66 -17.12 -7.53
C SER A 143 -0.38 -16.57 -6.88
N VAL A 144 0.18 -17.36 -5.98
CA VAL A 144 1.48 -17.14 -5.38
C VAL A 144 2.51 -17.93 -6.18
N VAL A 145 3.56 -17.24 -6.60
CA VAL A 145 4.65 -17.81 -7.39
C VAL A 145 5.99 -17.64 -6.68
N ARG A 146 6.87 -18.62 -6.85
CA ARG A 146 8.25 -18.60 -6.35
C ARG A 146 9.17 -17.79 -7.26
N ALA A 147 10.44 -17.69 -6.85
CA ALA A 147 11.48 -17.00 -7.62
C ALA A 147 11.73 -17.65 -8.99
N ASP A 148 11.52 -18.96 -9.10
CA ASP A 148 11.61 -19.73 -10.37
C ASP A 148 10.31 -19.68 -11.19
N GLN A 149 9.35 -18.84 -10.80
CA GLN A 149 8.01 -18.69 -11.41
C GLN A 149 7.10 -19.92 -11.27
N SER A 150 7.49 -20.94 -10.50
CA SER A 150 6.59 -22.05 -10.19
C SER A 150 5.46 -21.58 -9.26
N TYR A 151 4.26 -22.10 -9.51
CA TYR A 151 3.12 -21.91 -8.62
C TYR A 151 3.36 -22.64 -7.30
N CYS A 152 3.08 -21.98 -6.18
CA CYS A 152 3.21 -22.58 -4.85
C CYS A 152 2.00 -22.38 -3.94
N GLY A 153 0.93 -21.77 -4.44
CA GLY A 153 -0.31 -21.62 -3.70
C GLY A 153 -1.12 -20.40 -4.11
N GLU A 154 -2.11 -20.06 -3.29
CA GLU A 154 -2.94 -18.87 -3.48
C GLU A 154 -2.91 -17.96 -2.26
N ILE A 155 -3.11 -16.66 -2.48
CA ILE A 155 -3.41 -15.68 -1.43
C ILE A 155 -4.75 -15.02 -1.74
N GLU A 156 -5.70 -15.09 -0.81
CA GLU A 156 -6.97 -14.36 -0.93
C GLU A 156 -6.78 -12.91 -0.47
N VAL A 157 -7.20 -11.90 -1.22
CA VAL A 157 -7.07 -10.49 -0.84
C VAL A 157 -8.31 -9.71 -1.24
N GLY A 158 -8.88 -8.97 -0.29
CA GLY A 158 -9.89 -7.93 -0.56
C GLY A 158 -9.26 -6.54 -0.51
N ILE A 159 -9.64 -5.65 -1.42
CA ILE A 159 -9.07 -4.31 -1.55
C ILE A 159 -10.20 -3.28 -1.67
N THR A 160 -10.18 -2.28 -0.78
CA THR A 160 -11.07 -1.12 -0.88
C THR A 160 -10.27 0.12 -1.21
N PHE A 161 -10.75 0.88 -2.19
CA PHE A 161 -10.33 2.26 -2.44
C PHE A 161 -11.36 3.21 -1.86
N THR A 162 -10.90 4.26 -1.20
CA THR A 162 -11.77 5.34 -0.71
C THR A 162 -11.06 6.66 -0.91
N ARG A 163 -11.74 7.61 -1.55
CA ARG A 163 -11.32 9.00 -1.62
C ARG A 163 -11.49 9.62 -0.23
N LYS A 164 -10.40 9.98 0.46
CA LYS A 164 -10.52 10.81 1.67
C LYS A 164 -10.45 12.29 1.30
N GLU A 165 -11.33 13.07 1.89
CA GLU A 165 -11.12 14.51 2.12
C GLU A 165 -10.07 14.63 3.23
N GLU A 166 -9.16 15.61 3.12
CA GLU A 166 -7.99 15.74 4.00
C GLU A 166 -8.35 15.67 5.50
N GLU A 167 -7.97 14.58 6.18
CA GLU A 167 -7.74 14.60 7.63
C GLU A 167 -6.23 14.80 7.84
N TYR A 168 -5.88 15.97 8.38
CA TYR A 168 -4.54 16.23 8.92
C TYR A 168 -4.27 15.20 10.01
N ILE A 169 -3.42 14.22 9.70
CA ILE A 169 -2.80 13.39 10.74
C ILE A 169 -1.77 14.32 11.38
N GLU A 170 -2.01 14.75 12.62
CA GLU A 170 -0.94 15.23 13.49
C GLU A 170 0.10 14.12 13.54
N ASP A 171 1.20 14.28 12.81
CA ASP A 171 2.42 13.58 13.15
C ASP A 171 2.71 13.92 14.61
N ASP A 172 2.77 12.90 15.46
CA ASP A 172 3.13 12.96 16.88
C ASP A 172 4.41 13.77 17.04
N VAL A 173 4.27 15.09 17.24
CA VAL A 173 5.35 15.99 17.59
C VAL A 173 5.73 15.63 19.01
N GLY A 174 6.77 14.80 19.09
CA GLY A 174 7.35 14.31 20.34
C GLY A 174 7.44 15.39 21.41
N GLY A 175 6.93 15.03 22.58
CA GLY A 175 6.88 15.88 23.75
C GLY A 175 8.25 16.42 24.15
N TRP A 176 8.40 17.74 24.07
CA TRP A 176 9.41 18.44 24.83
C TRP A 176 8.89 18.59 26.26
N LYS A 177 9.40 17.76 27.17
CA LYS A 177 9.30 18.02 28.61
C LYS A 177 10.17 19.23 28.93
N GLU A 178 9.57 20.40 29.04
CA GLU A 178 10.13 21.46 29.87
C GLU A 178 9.90 21.06 31.33
N SER A 179 10.94 20.52 31.95
CA SER A 179 11.06 20.44 33.40
C SER A 179 11.18 21.85 33.97
N CYS A 180 10.10 22.37 34.54
CA CYS A 180 10.16 23.49 35.46
C CYS A 180 10.62 22.98 36.84
N PHE A 181 11.78 23.46 37.28
CA PHE A 181 12.14 23.56 38.70
C PHE A 181 12.41 25.04 39.01
#